data_AF-A0A2P2HY76-F1
#
_entry.id   AF-A0A2P2HY76-F1
#
_cell.length_a   1.000
_cell.length_b   1.000
_cell.length_c   1.000
_cell.angle_alpha   90.00
_cell.angle_beta   90.00
_cell.angle_gamma   90.00
#
_symmetry.space_group_name_H-M   'P 1'
#
loop_
_entity.id
_entity.type
_entity.pdbx_description
1 polymer ?
#
loop_
_entity_poly.entity_id
_entity_poly.type
_entity_poly.pdbx_seq_one_letter_code
_entity_poly.pdbx_strand_id
1 'polypeptide(L)'
;SFPMVLKSLPNMAYYGAYSSRQLYQPSDIRHLVEYGRVRGIRVLPEFDAPAHVGNGWEWGPQQGLGNLAVCVNQEPWQKYCVEPPCGQLNIANQNIYSVLGKIYEEMMEMFG
;
A
#
# COMPACT_ATOMS: atom_id res chain seq x y z
N SER A 1 -8.11 -0.18 0.34
CA SER A 1 -7.63 1.11 -0.19
C SER A 1 -6.14 1.22 0.08
N PHE A 2 -5.45 2.19 -0.51
CA PHE A 2 -4.07 2.56 -0.21
C PHE A 2 -3.99 4.08 0.02
N PRO A 3 -4.05 4.55 1.28
CA PRO A 3 -4.14 5.99 1.57
C PRO A 3 -2.79 6.67 1.85
N MET A 4 -1.71 5.90 2.08
CA MET A 4 -0.39 6.45 2.40
C MET A 4 0.26 7.04 1.15
N VAL A 5 0.66 8.31 1.22
CA VAL A 5 1.33 8.97 0.10
C VAL A 5 2.81 8.63 0.12
N LEU A 6 3.28 8.04 -0.98
CA LEU A 6 4.68 7.68 -1.21
C LEU A 6 5.26 8.58 -2.29
N LYS A 7 6.40 9.21 -2.02
CA LYS A 7 7.10 10.09 -2.97
C LYS A 7 7.62 9.30 -4.16
N SER A 8 8.16 8.10 -3.92
CA SER A 8 8.76 7.24 -4.94
C SER A 8 7.72 6.45 -5.74
N LEU A 9 6.49 6.34 -5.21
CA LEU A 9 5.40 5.56 -5.78
C LEU A 9 4.04 6.32 -5.69
N PRO A 10 3.92 7.51 -6.33
CA PRO A 10 2.73 8.35 -6.20
C PRO A 10 1.44 7.68 -6.71
N ASN A 11 1.58 6.74 -7.65
CA ASN A 11 0.46 5.98 -8.20
C ASN A 11 -0.24 5.11 -7.15
N MET A 12 0.43 4.70 -6.07
CA MET A 12 -0.18 3.87 -5.03
C MET A 12 -1.39 4.59 -4.41
N ALA A 13 -1.18 5.83 -3.94
CA ALA A 13 -2.25 6.63 -3.36
C ALA A 13 -3.24 7.14 -4.42
N TYR A 14 -2.76 7.50 -5.61
CA TYR A 14 -3.62 7.99 -6.69
C TYR A 14 -4.66 6.96 -7.14
N TYR A 15 -4.28 5.69 -7.30
CA TYR A 15 -5.21 4.62 -7.66
C TYR A 15 -5.91 4.00 -6.45
N GLY A 16 -5.29 4.02 -5.27
CA GLY A 16 -5.75 3.24 -4.12
C GLY A 16 -6.55 4.00 -3.07
N ALA A 17 -6.43 5.32 -2.97
CA ALA A 17 -7.16 6.10 -1.97
C ALA A 17 -8.64 6.25 -2.33
N TYR A 18 -9.51 6.29 -1.33
CA TYR A 18 -10.95 6.49 -1.56
C TYR A 18 -11.28 7.87 -2.14
N SER A 19 -10.49 8.89 -1.80
CA SER A 19 -10.60 10.23 -2.38
C SER A 19 -9.32 11.03 -2.13
N SER A 20 -9.16 12.15 -2.84
CA SER A 20 -8.05 13.09 -2.63
C SER A 20 -8.03 13.75 -1.24
N ARG A 21 -9.09 13.59 -0.44
CA ARG A 21 -9.18 14.07 0.95
C ARG A 21 -8.89 12.98 1.99
N GLN A 22 -8.80 11.72 1.56
CA GLN A 22 -8.61 10.57 2.45
C GLN A 22 -7.22 9.97 2.23
N LEU A 23 -6.22 10.78 2.56
CA LEU A 23 -4.81 10.50 2.39
C LEU A 23 -4.08 10.69 3.72
N TYR A 24 -2.99 9.95 3.89
CA TYR A 24 -1.99 10.24 4.91
C TYR A 24 -0.74 10.79 4.20
N GLN A 25 -0.55 12.10 4.29
CA GLN A 25 0.67 12.73 3.78
C GLN A 25 1.86 12.37 4.69
N PRO A 26 3.10 12.42 4.19
CA PRO A 26 4.28 12.20 5.03
C PRO A 26 4.36 13.16 6.23
N SER A 27 3.82 14.38 6.11
CA SER A 27 3.70 15.33 7.23
C SER A 27 2.71 14.86 8.30
N ASP A 28 1.58 14.27 7.88
CA ASP A 28 0.53 13.81 8.79
C ASP A 28 1.04 12.63 9.62
N ILE A 29 1.77 11.71 8.98
CA ILE A 29 2.38 10.56 9.64
C ILE A 29 3.44 11.00 10.63
N ARG A 30 4.37 11.90 10.24
CA ARG A 30 5.39 12.42 11.17
C ARG A 30 4.75 13.15 12.36
N HIS A 31 3.70 13.92 12.11
CA HIS A 31 2.96 14.58 13.18
C HIS A 31 2.30 13.56 14.12
N LEU A 32 1.72 12.48 13.60
CA LEU A 32 1.14 11.40 14.40
C LEU A 32 2.20 10.67 15.24
N VAL A 33 3.35 10.36 14.66
CA VAL A 33 4.49 9.74 15.34
C VAL A 33 5.00 10.65 16.47
N GLU A 34 5.20 11.94 16.20
CA GLU A 34 5.62 12.92 17.20
C GLU A 34 4.58 13.06 18.33
N TYR A 35 3.29 13.08 17.96
CA TYR A 35 2.20 13.14 18.92
C TYR A 35 2.21 11.95 19.88
N GLY A 36 2.51 10.74 19.38
CA GLY A 36 2.72 9.55 20.18
C GLY A 36 3.99 9.62 21.02
N ARG A 37 5.11 10.08 20.43
CA ARG A 37 6.43 10.16 21.07
C ARG A 37 6.40 11.00 22.34
N VAL A 38 5.80 12.20 22.31
CA VAL A 38 5.69 13.07 23.50
C VAL A 38 4.77 12.51 24.60
N ARG A 39 4.10 11.38 24.33
CA ARG A 39 3.22 10.65 25.26
C ARG A 39 3.75 9.26 25.62
N GLY A 40 4.96 8.90 25.20
CA GLY A 40 5.52 7.57 25.43
C GLY A 40 4.83 6.45 24.66
N ILE A 41 4.16 6.78 23.54
CA ILE A 41 3.46 5.82 22.68
C ILE A 41 4.28 5.61 21.41
N ARG A 42 4.62 4.36 21.11
CA ARG A 42 5.24 3.97 19.83
C ARG A 42 4.15 3.73 18.79
N VAL A 43 4.23 4.44 17.67
CA VAL A 43 3.41 4.19 16.47
C VAL A 43 4.13 3.13 15.64
N LEU A 44 3.55 1.94 15.53
CA LEU A 44 4.13 0.83 14.76
C LEU A 44 3.34 0.66 13.45
N PRO A 45 3.95 0.92 12.28
CA PRO A 45 3.26 0.73 11.02
C PRO A 45 3.19 -0.75 10.62
N GLU A 46 2.17 -1.11 9.86
CA GLU A 46 2.01 -2.41 9.23
C GLU A 46 1.80 -2.22 7.73
N PHE A 47 2.43 -3.08 6.94
CA PHE A 47 2.10 -3.28 5.54
C PHE A 47 1.88 -4.78 5.34
N ASP A 48 0.60 -5.17 5.22
CA ASP A 48 0.20 -6.56 5.10
C ASP A 48 0.49 -7.10 3.69
N ALA A 49 1.11 -8.29 3.63
CA ALA A 49 1.53 -8.96 2.43
C ALA A 49 1.71 -10.47 2.68
N PRO A 50 1.54 -11.34 1.66
CA PRO A 50 1.25 -11.02 0.27
C PRO A 50 -0.25 -10.89 -0.06
N ALA A 51 -1.14 -11.23 0.88
CA ALA A 51 -2.57 -11.03 0.74
C ALA A 51 -2.99 -9.63 1.23
N HIS A 52 -4.30 -9.35 1.25
CA HIS A 52 -4.85 -8.03 1.61
C HIS A 52 -4.30 -6.87 0.77
N VAL A 53 -3.96 -7.18 -0.48
CA VAL A 53 -3.44 -6.23 -1.46
C VAL A 53 -4.39 -6.18 -2.66
N GLY A 54 -4.88 -5.00 -3.03
CA GLY A 54 -5.77 -4.81 -4.18
C GLY A 54 -5.71 -3.39 -4.71
N ASN A 55 -6.67 -2.55 -4.31
CA ASN A 55 -6.73 -1.15 -4.73
C ASN A 55 -5.39 -0.42 -4.53
N GLY A 56 -4.87 0.18 -5.60
CA GLY A 56 -3.58 0.87 -5.62
C GLY A 56 -2.46 0.09 -6.28
N TRP A 57 -2.73 -1.12 -6.78
CA TRP A 57 -1.74 -2.00 -7.43
C TRP A 57 -2.00 -2.22 -8.93
N GLU A 58 -3.06 -1.61 -9.46
CA GLU A 58 -3.51 -1.74 -10.86
C GLU A 58 -2.72 -0.88 -11.84
N TRP A 59 -1.85 0.02 -11.37
CA TRP A 59 -1.05 0.92 -12.20
C TRP A 59 0.15 0.24 -12.87
N GLY A 60 0.58 -0.93 -12.37
CA GLY A 60 1.77 -1.65 -12.83
C GLY A 60 1.84 -1.88 -14.35
N PRO A 61 0.77 -2.41 -14.99
CA PRO A 61 0.76 -2.62 -16.44
C PRO A 61 0.95 -1.34 -17.26
N GLN A 62 0.39 -0.22 -16.80
CA GLN A 62 0.51 1.08 -17.49
C GLN A 62 1.93 1.64 -17.43
N GLN A 63 2.74 1.18 -16.46
CA GLN A 63 4.15 1.55 -16.30
C GLN A 63 5.11 0.48 -16.88
N GLY A 64 4.60 -0.52 -17.62
CA GLY A 64 5.42 -1.59 -18.18
C GLY A 64 5.97 -2.57 -17.14
N LEU A 65 5.44 -2.57 -15.91
CA LEU A 65 5.88 -3.47 -14.84
C LEU A 65 5.11 -4.79 -14.78
N GLY A 66 4.13 -4.97 -15.67
CA GLY A 66 3.20 -6.09 -15.64
C GLY A 66 2.22 -6.03 -14.47
N ASN A 67 1.47 -7.12 -14.25
CA ASN A 67 0.52 -7.20 -13.14
C ASN A 67 1.29 -7.35 -11.83
N LEU A 68 1.22 -6.33 -10.96
CA LEU A 68 1.85 -6.34 -9.63
C LEU A 68 0.98 -7.09 -8.60
N ALA A 69 -0.33 -7.11 -8.80
CA ALA A 69 -1.27 -7.90 -8.03
C ALA A 69 -2.15 -8.76 -8.96
N VAL A 70 -2.65 -9.87 -8.43
CA VAL A 70 -3.54 -10.82 -9.11
C VAL A 70 -4.82 -10.99 -8.30
N CYS A 71 -5.87 -11.49 -8.96
CA CYS A 71 -7.18 -11.72 -8.37
C CYS A 71 -7.86 -10.46 -7.80
N VAL A 72 -7.39 -9.27 -8.17
CA VAL A 72 -7.92 -8.00 -7.67
C VAL A 72 -9.37 -7.85 -8.11
N ASN A 73 -10.27 -7.64 -7.13
CA ASN A 73 -11.72 -7.51 -7.34
C ASN A 73 -12.36 -8.70 -8.11
N GLN A 74 -11.79 -9.90 -8.02
CA GLN A 74 -12.34 -11.07 -8.72
C GLN A 74 -13.63 -11.60 -8.10
N GLU A 75 -14.54 -12.06 -8.97
CA GLU A 75 -15.84 -12.64 -8.61
C GLU A 75 -16.01 -14.06 -9.21
N PRO A 76 -16.76 -14.98 -8.56
CA PRO A 76 -17.35 -14.84 -7.22
C PRO A 76 -16.26 -14.87 -6.13
N TRP A 77 -16.20 -13.85 -5.28
CA TRP A 77 -15.07 -13.63 -4.36
C TRP A 77 -14.81 -14.80 -3.40
N GLN A 78 -15.85 -15.54 -3.02
CA GLN A 78 -15.76 -16.68 -2.08
C GLN A 78 -14.84 -17.80 -2.58
N LYS A 79 -14.53 -17.83 -3.89
CA LYS A 79 -13.60 -18.81 -4.48
C LYS A 79 -12.14 -18.38 -4.39
N TYR A 80 -11.86 -17.11 -4.17
CA TYR A 80 -10.53 -16.52 -4.32
C TYR A 80 -10.01 -15.86 -3.02
N CYS A 81 -10.91 -15.43 -2.14
CA CYS A 81 -10.55 -14.76 -0.89
C CYS A 81 -11.60 -14.97 0.21
N VAL A 82 -11.23 -14.62 1.44
CA VAL A 82 -12.08 -14.76 2.64
C VAL A 82 -13.10 -13.61 2.75
N GLU A 83 -12.78 -12.44 2.22
CA GLU A 83 -13.68 -11.28 2.14
C GLU A 83 -13.41 -10.45 0.87
N PRO A 84 -14.43 -9.81 0.28
CA PRO A 84 -14.24 -8.90 -0.83
C PRO A 84 -13.73 -7.52 -0.34
N PRO A 85 -12.92 -6.80 -1.14
CA PRO A 85 -12.42 -7.20 -2.44
C PRO A 85 -11.25 -8.19 -2.34
N CYS A 86 -11.22 -9.17 -3.24
CA CYS A 86 -10.05 -10.06 -3.37
C CYS A 86 -8.82 -9.30 -3.89
N GLY A 87 -7.65 -9.88 -3.64
CA GLY A 87 -6.39 -9.50 -4.26
C GLY A 87 -5.17 -9.99 -3.48
N GLN A 88 -4.11 -10.33 -4.22
CA GLN A 88 -2.83 -10.76 -3.66
C GLN A 88 -1.69 -10.26 -4.54
N LEU A 89 -0.51 -10.07 -3.96
CA LEU A 89 0.71 -9.75 -4.70
C LEU A 89 1.04 -10.84 -5.71
N ASN A 90 1.47 -10.41 -6.90
CA ASN A 90 2.00 -11.32 -7.91
C ASN A 90 3.47 -11.62 -7.61
N ILE A 91 3.72 -12.59 -6.74
CA ILE A 91 5.08 -13.00 -6.35
C ILE A 91 5.93 -13.56 -7.51
N ALA A 92 5.32 -13.93 -8.64
CA ALA A 92 6.05 -14.34 -9.84
C ALA A 92 6.61 -13.14 -10.63
N ASN A 93 6.11 -11.94 -10.39
CA ASN A 93 6.59 -10.72 -11.04
C ASN A 93 7.75 -10.12 -10.24
N GLN A 94 8.97 -10.20 -10.79
CA GLN A 94 10.19 -9.71 -10.12
C GLN A 94 10.17 -8.20 -9.80
N ASN A 95 9.37 -7.40 -10.52
CA ASN A 95 9.23 -5.97 -10.23
C ASN A 95 8.61 -5.72 -8.84
N ILE A 96 7.89 -6.70 -8.28
CA ILE A 96 7.22 -6.52 -6.99
C ILE A 96 8.20 -6.26 -5.85
N TYR A 97 9.38 -6.88 -5.87
CA TYR A 97 10.37 -6.73 -4.80
C TYR A 97 10.97 -5.31 -4.79
N SER A 98 11.16 -4.70 -5.97
CA SER A 98 11.59 -3.31 -6.09
C SER A 98 10.52 -2.34 -5.59
N VAL A 99 9.25 -2.60 -5.91
CA VAL A 99 8.12 -1.80 -5.41
C VAL A 99 8.00 -1.93 -3.88
N LEU A 100 8.07 -3.14 -3.33
CA LEU A 100 8.04 -3.38 -1.88
C LEU A 100 9.21 -2.72 -1.16
N GLY A 101 10.43 -2.80 -1.72
CA GLY A 101 11.61 -2.13 -1.16
C GLY A 101 11.37 -0.63 -0.97
N LYS A 102 10.86 0.05 -2.01
CA LYS A 102 10.50 1.47 -1.95
C LYS A 102 9.43 1.79 -0.91
N ILE A 103 8.40 0.95 -0.79
CA ILE A 103 7.36 1.10 0.25
C ILE A 103 8.00 1.03 1.63
N TYR A 104 8.82 0.01 1.91
CA TYR A 104 9.45 -0.17 3.21
C TYR A 104 10.48 0.92 3.53
N GLU A 105 11.26 1.37 2.54
CA GLU A 105 12.20 2.49 2.71
C GLU A 105 11.50 3.76 3.16
N GLU A 106 10.40 4.15 2.49
CA GLU A 106 9.65 5.35 2.89
C GLU A 106 8.87 5.16 4.19
N MET A 107 8.37 3.95 4.49
CA MET A 107 7.78 3.65 5.80
C MET A 107 8.82 3.82 6.92
N MET A 108 10.04 3.33 6.73
CA MET A 108 11.12 3.54 7.70
C MET A 108 11.47 5.03 7.85
N GLU A 109 11.46 5.82 6.77
CA GLU A 109 11.68 7.28 6.84
C GLU A 109 10.57 8.02 7.61
N MET A 110 9.32 7.57 7.48
CA MET A 110 8.16 8.26 8.07
C MET A 110 7.88 7.88 9.52
N PHE A 111 8.16 6.62 9.90
CA PHE A 111 7.85 6.07 11.23
C PHE A 111 9.09 5.85 12.12
N GLY A 112 10.30 5.94 11.55
CA GLY A 112 11.58 5.77 12.25
C GLY A 112 12.13 7.02 12.90
#